data_AF-A0A1G1KIA4-F1
#
_entry.id   AF-A0A1G1KIA4-F1
#
_cell.length_a   1.000
_cell.length_b   1.000
_cell.length_c   1.000
_cell.angle_alpha   90.00
_cell.angle_beta   90.00
_cell.angle_gamma   90.00
#
_symmetry.space_group_name_H-M   'P 1'
#
loop_
_entity.id
_entity.type
_entity.pdbx_description
1 polymer ?
#
loop_
_entity_poly.entity_id
_entity_poly.type
_entity_poly.pdbx_seq_one_letter_code
_entity_poly.pdbx_strand_id
1 'polypeptide(L)'
;MPSTIILDKDMLTKLYVGEDISIMKIAKKLGYSATCIYNNLLRHNIPIMPNSRRYKGRPGRRHTEESRRKLSLSKIGDKNPAKRLDVRVKLSRAKTGKKMSIQARENMSRAQKGRVINWGNRISIAIKAWYSSKEGMDFIEKLRQRTGSRNPMFNKSEEIRTRHWTRVASEDKKKQIISQFRKLRMKQVFPSKFTKIEQMIQDELKRRKVSFTVNCPVLNICQPDIVIPNHKIAIQCDGDWWHANPLFYSSDSLSEIQRNNVKRDKFQDEILRKNGWHVIRFWESKIKENVSKCVDKVEEFISYGTVRKL
;
A
#
# COMPACT_ATOMS: atom_id res chain seq x y z
N MET A 1 32.10 29.42 30.81
CA MET A 1 31.11 30.46 30.44
C MET A 1 31.58 31.07 29.11
N PRO A 2 30.88 30.91 27.98
CA PRO A 2 31.33 31.52 26.73
C PRO A 2 31.31 33.04 26.89
N SER A 3 32.44 33.66 26.58
CA SER A 3 32.67 35.11 26.62
C SER A 3 31.55 35.86 25.90
N THR A 4 30.72 36.59 26.64
CA THR A 4 29.63 37.38 26.08
C THR A 4 30.24 38.57 25.34
N ILE A 5 30.37 38.46 24.02
CA ILE A 5 30.87 39.54 23.17
C ILE A 5 29.90 40.73 23.25
N ILE A 6 30.39 41.86 23.73
CA ILE A 6 29.65 43.12 23.81
C ILE A 6 30.02 43.94 22.59
N LEU A 7 29.04 44.20 21.73
CA LEU A 7 29.20 45.04 20.55
C LEU A 7 28.82 46.48 20.89
N ASP A 8 29.44 47.44 20.20
CA ASP A 8 29.18 48.87 20.41
C ASP A 8 27.72 49.27 20.07
N LYS A 9 27.14 50.13 20.92
CA LYS A 9 25.74 50.55 20.82
C LYS A 9 25.50 51.46 19.61
N ASP A 10 26.41 52.39 19.35
CA ASP A 10 26.25 53.38 18.30
C ASP A 10 26.40 52.74 16.92
N MET A 11 27.36 51.82 16.79
CA MET A 11 27.51 50.99 15.59
C MET A 11 26.24 50.19 15.29
N LEU A 12 25.68 49.48 16.28
CA LEU A 12 24.48 48.68 16.08
C LEU A 12 23.26 49.54 15.78
N THR A 13 23.12 50.70 16.43
CA THR A 13 22.03 51.63 16.18
C THR A 13 22.11 52.19 14.76
N LYS A 14 23.29 52.61 14.31
CA LYS A 14 23.52 53.11 12.95
C LYS A 14 23.21 52.06 11.88
N LEU A 15 23.69 50.83 12.05
CA LEU A 15 23.48 49.75 11.09
C LEU A 15 22.03 49.22 11.08
N TYR A 16 21.42 49.05 12.26
CA TYR A 16 20.12 48.40 12.41
C TYR A 16 18.94 49.36 12.27
N VAL A 17 19.05 50.55 12.85
CA VAL A 17 17.98 51.59 12.83
C VAL A 17 18.24 52.59 11.70
N GLY A 18 19.47 53.07 11.56
CA GLY A 18 19.82 54.09 10.55
C GLY A 18 19.79 53.56 9.11
N GLU A 19 20.50 52.46 8.85
CA GLU A 19 20.61 51.86 7.50
C GLU A 19 19.53 50.79 7.21
N ASP A 20 18.62 50.51 8.16
CA ASP A 20 17.57 49.47 8.11
C ASP A 20 18.08 48.08 7.66
N ILE A 21 19.30 47.72 8.07
CA ILE A 21 19.90 46.43 7.71
C ILE A 21 19.32 45.32 8.58
N SER A 22 19.02 44.17 7.96
CA SER A 22 18.54 42.99 8.70
C SER A 22 19.62 42.40 9.63
N ILE A 23 19.20 41.85 10.77
CA ILE A 23 20.09 41.18 11.75
C ILE A 23 21.02 40.18 11.05
N MET A 24 20.47 39.41 10.11
CA MET A 24 21.21 38.39 9.36
C MET A 24 22.29 38.99 8.44
N LYS A 25 22.04 40.16 7.84
CA LYS A 25 23.05 40.88 7.04
C LYS A 25 24.11 41.52 7.92
N ILE A 26 23.73 42.09 9.06
CA ILE A 26 24.67 42.63 10.06
C ILE A 26 25.58 41.52 10.59
N ALA A 27 25.00 40.38 10.95
CA ALA A 27 25.71 39.18 11.38
C ALA A 27 26.76 38.73 10.36
N LYS A 28 26.37 38.65 9.08
CA LYS A 28 27.29 38.31 7.98
C LYS A 28 28.38 39.37 7.77
N LYS A 29 28.05 40.66 7.87
CA LYS A 29 28.98 41.78 7.67
C LYS A 29 30.04 41.85 8.78
N LEU A 30 29.64 41.55 10.01
CA LEU A 30 30.51 41.65 11.20
C LEU A 30 31.14 40.30 11.60
N GLY A 31 30.81 39.19 10.93
CA GLY A 31 31.37 37.87 11.22
C GLY A 31 30.81 37.21 12.50
N TYR A 32 29.64 37.63 12.97
CA TYR A 32 29.00 37.08 14.18
C TYR A 32 27.76 36.25 13.84
N SER A 33 27.29 35.45 14.82
CA SER A 33 26.01 34.75 14.68
C SER A 33 24.84 35.73 14.77
N ALA A 34 23.72 35.41 14.10
CA ALA A 34 22.51 36.23 14.16
C ALA A 34 21.97 36.36 15.60
N THR A 35 22.12 35.30 16.41
CA THR A 35 21.78 35.28 17.83
C THR A 35 22.65 36.26 18.63
N CYS A 36 23.94 36.38 18.31
CA CYS A 36 24.84 37.33 18.97
C CYS A 36 24.41 38.78 18.73
N ILE A 37 24.04 39.12 17.48
CA ILE A 37 23.53 40.45 17.14
C ILE A 37 22.18 40.72 17.84
N TYR A 38 21.26 39.74 17.82
CA TYR A 38 19.96 39.84 18.47
C TYR A 38 20.08 40.12 19.98
N ASN A 39 20.94 39.38 20.68
CA ASN A 39 21.16 39.57 22.12
C ASN A 39 21.79 40.93 22.44
N ASN A 40 22.70 41.43 21.59
CA ASN A 40 23.29 42.75 21.78
C ASN A 40 22.29 43.89 21.51
N LEU A 41 21.36 43.73 20.55
CA LEU A 41 20.28 44.70 20.34
C LEU A 41 19.34 44.79 21.55
N LEU A 42 18.95 43.64 22.13
CA LEU A 42 18.16 43.60 23.36
C LEU A 42 18.92 44.24 24.53
N ARG A 43 20.21 43.93 24.67
CA ARG A 43 21.05 44.43 25.77
C ARG A 43 21.19 45.96 25.74
N HIS A 44 21.29 46.55 24.56
CA HIS A 44 21.37 48.01 24.36
C HIS A 44 20.00 48.70 24.29
N ASN A 45 18.93 47.96 24.54
CA ASN A 45 17.54 48.43 24.53
C ASN A 45 17.12 49.01 23.16
N ILE A 46 17.66 48.47 22.07
CA ILE A 46 17.35 48.87 20.70
C ILE A 46 16.09 48.10 20.24
N PRO A 47 15.00 48.79 19.84
CA PRO A 47 13.73 48.14 19.54
C PRO A 47 13.82 47.24 18.30
N ILE A 48 13.46 45.97 18.47
CA ILE A 48 13.49 44.98 17.39
C ILE A 48 12.23 45.10 16.54
N MET A 49 12.39 45.60 15.31
CA MET A 49 11.28 45.73 14.37
C MET A 49 10.65 44.36 14.02
N PRO A 50 9.30 44.25 14.01
CA PRO A 50 8.61 43.01 13.64
C PRO A 50 8.87 42.64 12.18
N ASN A 51 9.00 41.33 11.90
CA ASN A 51 9.29 40.77 10.57
C ASN A 51 8.35 41.29 9.46
N SER A 52 7.13 41.68 9.80
CA SER A 52 6.13 42.21 8.87
C SER A 52 6.52 43.57 8.24
N ARG A 53 7.30 44.42 8.92
CA ARG A 53 7.72 45.73 8.39
C ARG A 53 8.85 45.65 7.37
N ARG A 54 9.70 44.60 7.44
CA ARG A 54 10.89 44.45 6.57
C ARG A 54 10.70 43.53 5.38
N TYR A 55 9.59 42.81 5.31
CA TYR A 55 9.25 41.99 4.15
C TYR A 55 8.73 42.88 3.01
N LYS A 56 9.63 43.56 2.29
CA LYS A 56 9.33 44.06 0.94
C LYS A 56 9.15 42.82 0.06
N GLY A 57 7.91 42.35 -0.09
CA GLY A 57 7.59 41.22 -0.96
C GLY A 57 8.28 41.44 -2.31
N ARG A 58 8.96 40.41 -2.83
CA ARG A 58 9.53 40.50 -4.17
C ARG A 58 8.38 40.87 -5.13
N PRO A 59 8.46 41.97 -5.91
CA PRO A 59 7.45 42.22 -6.92
C PRO A 59 7.40 40.98 -7.80
N GLY A 60 6.24 40.31 -7.82
CA GLY A 60 6.06 39.10 -8.60
C GLY A 60 6.51 39.39 -10.03
N ARG A 61 7.45 38.60 -10.56
CA ARG A 61 7.95 38.78 -11.92
C ARG A 61 6.73 38.67 -12.85
N ARG A 62 6.29 39.78 -13.46
CA ARG A 62 5.15 39.73 -14.39
C ARG A 62 5.57 38.85 -15.55
N HIS A 63 4.86 37.75 -15.75
CA HIS A 63 5.11 36.87 -16.88
C HIS A 63 5.02 37.67 -18.18
N THR A 64 6.01 37.50 -19.06
CA THR A 64 5.96 38.04 -20.43
C THR A 64 4.70 37.52 -21.12
N GLU A 65 4.22 38.26 -22.13
CA GLU A 65 3.00 37.90 -22.85
C GLU A 65 3.11 36.50 -23.48
N GLU A 66 4.29 36.16 -23.99
CA GLU A 66 4.62 34.81 -24.47
C GLU A 66 4.56 33.76 -23.35
N SER A 67 5.08 34.07 -22.15
CA SER A 67 4.99 33.16 -20.99
C SER A 67 3.55 32.97 -20.53
N ARG A 68 2.72 34.02 -20.55
CA ARG A 68 1.29 33.94 -20.24
C ARG A 68 0.56 33.08 -21.27
N ARG A 69 0.90 33.22 -22.55
CA ARG A 69 0.34 32.41 -23.64
C ARG A 69 0.72 30.94 -23.48
N LYS A 70 1.99 30.62 -23.19
CA LYS A 70 2.45 29.24 -22.90
C LYS A 70 1.77 28.65 -21.67
N LEU A 71 1.62 29.43 -20.59
CA LEU A 71 0.89 29.01 -19.38
C LEU A 71 -0.59 28.78 -19.65
N SER A 72 -1.22 29.62 -20.46
CA SER A 72 -2.63 29.47 -20.87
C SER A 72 -2.82 28.21 -21.72
N LEU A 73 -1.98 28.01 -22.74
CA LEU A 73 -1.98 26.82 -23.59
C LEU A 73 -1.72 25.54 -22.79
N SER A 74 -0.83 25.57 -21.79
CA SER A 74 -0.58 24.41 -20.92
C SER A 74 -1.76 24.04 -20.00
N LYS A 75 -2.69 24.99 -19.77
CA LYS A 75 -3.92 24.78 -18.99
C LYS A 75 -5.10 24.39 -19.87
N ILE A 76 -4.99 24.54 -21.19
CA ILE A 76 -5.96 24.10 -22.19
C ILE A 76 -5.61 22.67 -22.57
N GLY A 77 -6.42 21.73 -22.11
CA GLY A 77 -6.21 20.30 -22.30
C GLY A 77 -6.36 19.53 -21.00
N ASP A 78 -6.45 18.21 -21.14
CA ASP A 78 -6.69 17.30 -20.04
C ASP A 78 -5.48 17.30 -19.10
N LYS A 79 -5.65 17.77 -17.85
CA LYS A 79 -4.54 18.05 -16.90
C LYS A 79 -3.73 16.81 -16.51
N ASN A 80 -4.19 15.61 -16.89
CA ASN A 80 -3.51 14.36 -16.61
C ASN A 80 -3.69 13.35 -17.76
N PRO A 81 -3.00 13.55 -18.90
CA PRO A 81 -3.18 12.71 -20.09
C PRO A 81 -2.77 11.25 -19.83
N ALA A 82 -1.91 10.99 -18.83
CA ALA A 82 -1.54 9.65 -18.39
C ALA A 82 -2.68 8.85 -17.75
N LYS A 83 -3.80 9.49 -17.38
CA LYS A 83 -5.01 8.81 -16.89
C LYS A 83 -5.97 8.40 -18.01
N ARG A 84 -5.86 8.95 -19.22
CA ARG A 84 -6.71 8.52 -20.34
C ARG A 84 -6.38 7.08 -20.72
N LEU A 85 -7.42 6.29 -20.98
CA LEU A 85 -7.32 4.85 -21.17
C LEU A 85 -6.43 4.49 -22.37
N ASP A 86 -6.58 5.23 -23.48
CA ASP A 86 -5.77 5.13 -24.70
C ASP A 86 -4.28 5.34 -24.44
N VAL A 87 -3.92 6.40 -23.69
CA VAL A 87 -2.54 6.70 -23.31
C VAL A 87 -1.98 5.63 -22.37
N ARG A 88 -2.78 5.14 -21.43
CA ARG A 88 -2.40 4.06 -20.50
C ARG A 88 -2.13 2.74 -21.23
N VAL A 89 -2.97 2.41 -22.20
CA VAL A 89 -2.81 1.21 -23.04
C VAL A 89 -1.56 1.35 -23.91
N LYS A 90 -1.31 2.52 -24.51
CA LYS A 90 -0.09 2.79 -25.30
C LYS A 90 1.18 2.68 -24.44
N LEU A 91 1.19 3.28 -23.25
CA LEU A 91 2.29 3.18 -22.28
C LEU A 91 2.51 1.76 -21.78
N SER A 92 1.43 1.01 -21.52
CA SER A 92 1.51 -0.39 -21.10
C SER A 92 2.12 -1.23 -22.21
N ARG A 93 1.62 -1.11 -23.45
CA ARG A 93 2.15 -1.83 -24.62
C ARG A 93 3.63 -1.54 -24.88
N ALA A 94 4.06 -0.28 -24.70
CA ALA A 94 5.47 0.10 -24.86
C ALA A 94 6.41 -0.47 -23.78
N LYS A 95 5.85 -0.90 -22.64
CA LYS A 95 6.59 -1.51 -21.51
C LYS A 95 6.46 -3.03 -21.45
N THR A 96 5.50 -3.63 -22.15
CA THR A 96 5.33 -5.08 -22.22
C THR A 96 6.59 -5.71 -22.84
N GLY A 97 7.22 -6.66 -22.12
CA GLY A 97 8.37 -7.41 -22.62
C GLY A 97 9.76 -6.80 -22.36
N LYS A 98 9.85 -5.52 -21.96
CA LYS A 98 11.14 -4.93 -21.57
C LYS A 98 11.55 -5.40 -20.17
N LYS A 99 12.59 -6.23 -20.10
CA LYS A 99 13.23 -6.59 -18.83
C LYS A 99 14.01 -5.38 -18.30
N MET A 100 13.77 -5.05 -17.04
CA MET A 100 14.46 -3.96 -16.35
C MET A 100 15.95 -4.29 -16.21
N SER A 101 16.82 -3.28 -16.32
CA SER A 101 18.25 -3.48 -16.12
C SER A 101 18.55 -3.92 -14.68
N ILE A 102 19.61 -4.71 -14.50
CA ILE A 102 20.06 -5.22 -13.20
C ILE A 102 20.27 -4.04 -12.24
N GLN A 103 20.92 -2.98 -12.71
CA GLN A 103 21.20 -1.77 -11.93
C GLN A 103 19.94 -1.02 -11.50
N ALA A 104 18.90 -0.95 -12.35
CA ALA A 104 17.62 -0.35 -11.96
C ALA A 104 16.89 -1.18 -10.88
N ARG A 105 17.05 -2.51 -10.93
CA ARG A 105 16.47 -3.44 -9.96
C ARG A 105 17.16 -3.34 -8.60
N GLU A 106 18.49 -3.21 -8.60
CA GLU A 106 19.28 -2.98 -7.39
C GLU A 106 19.01 -1.63 -6.76
N ASN A 107 18.92 -0.56 -7.54
CA ASN A 107 18.62 0.78 -7.04
C ASN A 107 17.23 0.84 -6.38
N MET A 108 16.23 0.17 -6.96
CA MET A 108 14.91 0.03 -6.29
C MET A 108 14.99 -0.82 -5.03
N SER A 109 15.71 -1.94 -5.05
CA SER A 109 15.89 -2.77 -3.86
C SER A 109 16.57 -1.99 -2.71
N ARG A 110 17.61 -1.20 -3.01
CA ARG A 110 18.28 -0.31 -2.06
C ARG A 110 17.33 0.78 -1.54
N ALA A 111 16.52 1.38 -2.41
CA ALA A 111 15.52 2.38 -2.02
C ALA A 111 14.38 1.80 -1.16
N GLN A 112 14.13 0.49 -1.24
CA GLN A 112 13.13 -0.20 -0.41
C GLN A 112 13.70 -0.74 0.91
N LYS A 113 15.00 -1.01 0.97
CA LYS A 113 15.68 -1.49 2.18
C LYS A 113 15.57 -0.44 3.30
N GLY A 114 15.10 -0.87 4.47
CA GLY A 114 14.93 0.00 5.65
C GLY A 114 13.63 0.81 5.68
N ARG A 115 12.75 0.68 4.67
CA ARG A 115 11.47 1.37 4.68
C ARG A 115 10.51 0.69 5.66
N VAL A 116 10.28 1.31 6.82
CA VAL A 116 9.26 0.86 7.78
C VAL A 116 7.89 0.99 7.12
N ILE A 117 7.22 -0.14 6.91
CA ILE A 117 5.86 -0.18 6.37
C ILE A 117 4.92 0.30 7.47
N ASN A 118 4.63 1.61 7.49
CA ASN A 118 3.64 2.18 8.40
C ASN A 118 2.25 1.60 8.05
N TRP A 119 1.62 0.93 9.02
CA TRP A 119 0.29 0.33 8.91
C TRP A 119 -0.78 1.33 8.46
N GLY A 120 -0.61 2.63 8.78
CA GLY A 120 -1.45 3.72 8.32
C GLY A 120 -1.46 3.90 6.80
N ASN A 121 -0.38 3.56 6.09
CA ASN A 121 -0.33 3.62 4.62
C ASN A 121 -1.03 2.41 3.95
N ARG A 122 -1.39 1.37 4.72
CA ARG A 122 -2.25 0.26 4.26
C ARG A 122 -3.73 0.54 4.49
N ILE A 123 -4.09 1.63 5.18
CA ILE A 123 -5.46 2.14 5.26
C ILE A 123 -5.89 2.45 3.81
N SER A 124 -6.74 1.56 3.33
CA SER A 124 -6.67 1.03 1.97
C SER A 124 -7.33 1.93 0.93
N ILE A 125 -7.05 1.63 -0.34
CA ILE A 125 -7.81 2.07 -1.51
C ILE A 125 -9.34 1.99 -1.28
N ALA A 126 -9.81 1.03 -0.47
CA ALA A 126 -11.21 0.89 -0.11
C ALA A 126 -11.72 1.96 0.88
N ILE A 127 -10.87 2.50 1.76
CA ILE A 127 -11.22 3.63 2.64
C ILE A 127 -11.31 4.91 1.82
N LYS A 128 -10.39 5.10 0.86
CA LYS A 128 -10.53 6.19 -0.13
C LYS A 128 -11.78 6.02 -0.99
N ALA A 129 -12.11 4.79 -1.38
CA ALA A 129 -13.34 4.49 -2.12
C ALA A 129 -14.61 4.72 -1.29
N TRP A 130 -14.60 4.39 0.01
CA TRP A 130 -15.72 4.63 0.92
C TRP A 130 -15.91 6.12 1.23
N TYR A 131 -14.85 6.89 1.47
CA TYR A 131 -14.95 8.36 1.56
C TYR A 131 -15.41 9.01 0.24
N SER A 132 -15.34 8.28 -0.88
CA SER A 132 -15.87 8.70 -2.18
C SER A 132 -17.29 8.17 -2.45
N SER A 133 -17.87 7.37 -1.54
CA SER A 133 -19.25 6.88 -1.63
C SER A 133 -20.23 7.91 -1.03
N LYS A 134 -21.52 7.77 -1.36
CA LYS A 134 -22.58 8.68 -0.87
C LYS A 134 -22.67 8.66 0.66
N GLU A 135 -22.54 7.49 1.28
CA GLU A 135 -22.55 7.34 2.74
C GLU A 135 -21.32 7.97 3.41
N GLY A 136 -20.14 7.85 2.80
CA GLY A 136 -18.92 8.48 3.31
C GLY A 136 -18.93 9.99 3.17
N MET A 137 -19.48 10.52 2.09
CA MET A 137 -19.64 11.96 1.88
C MET A 137 -20.67 12.56 2.85
N ASP A 138 -21.81 11.90 3.07
CA ASP A 138 -22.84 12.33 4.04
C ASP A 138 -22.31 12.32 5.49
N PHE A 139 -21.44 11.36 5.82
CA PHE A 139 -20.72 11.33 7.09
C PHE A 139 -19.73 12.50 7.25
N ILE A 140 -18.98 12.83 6.19
CA ILE A 140 -18.06 13.99 6.19
C ILE A 140 -18.85 15.31 6.30
N GLU A 141 -19.98 15.42 5.62
CA GLU A 141 -20.90 16.57 5.68
C GLU A 141 -21.39 16.79 7.13
N LYS A 142 -21.86 15.73 7.80
CA LYS A 142 -22.29 15.75 9.20
C LYS A 142 -21.16 16.09 10.18
N LEU A 143 -19.92 15.71 9.87
CA LEU A 143 -18.74 16.10 10.67
C LEU A 143 -18.34 17.56 10.46
N ARG A 144 -18.46 18.09 9.24
CA ARG A 144 -18.19 19.50 8.92
C ARG A 144 -19.17 20.44 9.60
N GLN A 145 -20.42 20.00 9.76
CA GLN A 145 -21.47 20.75 10.47
C GLN A 145 -21.26 20.82 11.99
N ARG A 146 -20.34 20.03 12.56
CA ARG A 146 -20.00 20.08 13.99
C ARG A 146 -18.76 20.94 14.18
N THR A 147 -18.95 22.23 14.49
CA THR A 147 -17.87 23.17 14.82
C THR A 147 -17.66 23.28 16.34
N GLY A 148 -16.42 23.63 16.74
CA GLY A 148 -16.05 23.88 18.14
C GLY A 148 -16.10 22.65 19.05
N SER A 149 -16.51 22.84 20.29
CA SER A 149 -16.57 21.82 21.36
C SER A 149 -17.52 20.64 21.08
N ARG A 150 -18.39 20.75 20.07
CA ARG A 150 -19.28 19.66 19.60
C ARG A 150 -18.59 18.67 18.67
N ASN A 151 -17.34 18.94 18.27
CA ASN A 151 -16.50 18.02 17.54
C ASN A 151 -15.59 17.25 18.53
N PRO A 152 -15.73 15.91 18.67
CA PRO A 152 -14.92 15.10 19.57
C PRO A 152 -13.40 15.15 19.32
N MET A 153 -13.00 15.68 18.16
CA MET A 153 -11.61 15.82 17.70
C MET A 153 -11.08 17.25 17.78
N PHE A 154 -11.88 18.22 18.27
CA PHE A 154 -11.43 19.59 18.47
C PHE A 154 -10.34 19.64 19.54
N ASN A 155 -9.25 20.39 19.27
CA ASN A 155 -8.05 20.48 20.12
C ASN A 155 -7.24 19.19 20.38
N LYS A 156 -7.51 18.09 19.68
CA LYS A 156 -6.66 16.88 19.79
C LYS A 156 -5.54 16.88 18.76
N SER A 157 -4.33 16.50 19.18
CA SER A 157 -3.16 16.42 18.29
C SER A 157 -3.37 15.43 17.14
N GLU A 158 -2.69 15.64 16.01
CA GLU A 158 -2.69 14.75 14.82
C GLU A 158 -2.54 13.27 15.20
N GLU A 159 -1.65 13.02 16.16
CA GLU A 159 -1.36 11.72 16.73
C GLU A 159 -2.57 11.10 17.44
N ILE A 160 -3.26 11.86 18.29
CA ILE A 160 -4.45 11.40 19.02
C ILE A 160 -5.62 11.17 18.05
N ARG A 161 -5.75 12.00 17.02
CA ARG A 161 -6.76 11.83 15.95
C ARG A 161 -6.54 10.53 15.18
N THR A 162 -5.29 10.11 15.02
CA THR A 162 -4.94 8.84 14.36
C THR A 162 -5.11 7.64 15.33
N ARG A 163 -4.77 7.82 16.61
CA ARG A 163 -4.87 6.80 17.68
C ARG A 163 -6.31 6.48 18.09
N HIS A 164 -7.25 7.42 17.94
CA HIS A 164 -8.67 7.22 18.23
C HIS A 164 -9.28 6.10 17.37
N TRP A 165 -8.86 5.95 16.11
CA TRP A 165 -9.37 4.91 15.20
C TRP A 165 -8.88 3.50 15.53
N THR A 166 -7.72 3.36 16.17
CA THR A 166 -7.20 2.05 16.61
C THR A 166 -7.92 1.47 17.83
N ARG A 167 -8.80 2.24 18.50
CA ARG A 167 -9.35 1.86 19.81
C ARG A 167 -10.87 1.67 19.89
N VAL A 168 -11.65 1.78 18.80
CA VAL A 168 -13.15 1.78 18.87
C VAL A 168 -13.81 0.65 18.08
N ALA A 169 -13.22 -0.54 18.08
CA ALA A 169 -13.99 -1.75 17.81
C ALA A 169 -13.84 -2.65 19.02
N SER A 170 -14.95 -2.97 19.68
CA SER A 170 -14.98 -4.10 20.62
C SER A 170 -14.37 -5.31 19.92
N GLU A 171 -13.73 -6.20 20.66
CA GLU A 171 -13.05 -7.35 20.07
C GLU A 171 -14.00 -8.15 19.15
N ASP A 172 -15.28 -8.18 19.50
CA ASP A 172 -16.34 -8.78 18.70
C ASP A 172 -16.63 -8.02 17.39
N LYS A 173 -16.61 -6.68 17.41
CA LYS A 173 -16.73 -5.87 16.20
C LYS A 173 -15.52 -6.07 15.28
N LYS A 174 -14.30 -6.22 15.83
CA LYS A 174 -13.10 -6.56 15.03
C LYS A 174 -13.25 -7.93 14.39
N LYS A 175 -13.68 -8.95 15.15
CA LYS A 175 -13.95 -10.30 14.64
C LYS A 175 -15.02 -10.27 13.54
N GLN A 176 -16.08 -9.50 13.72
CA GLN A 176 -17.15 -9.35 12.73
C GLN A 176 -16.63 -8.69 11.44
N ILE A 177 -15.85 -7.61 11.55
CA ILE A 177 -15.23 -6.94 10.41
C ILE A 177 -14.26 -7.88 9.68
N ILE A 178 -13.39 -8.60 10.40
CA ILE A 178 -12.47 -9.60 9.83
C ILE A 178 -13.24 -10.71 9.12
N SER A 179 -14.33 -11.20 9.71
CA SER A 179 -15.21 -12.20 9.11
C SER A 179 -15.84 -11.69 7.81
N GLN A 180 -16.36 -10.45 7.80
CA GLN A 180 -16.89 -9.83 6.58
C GLN A 180 -15.81 -9.67 5.50
N PHE A 181 -14.61 -9.21 5.86
CA PHE A 181 -13.49 -9.11 4.91
C PHE A 181 -13.06 -10.47 4.36
N ARG A 182 -13.07 -11.54 5.18
CA ARG A 182 -12.82 -12.90 4.71
C ARG A 182 -13.85 -13.31 3.67
N LYS A 183 -15.15 -13.12 3.96
CA LYS A 183 -16.24 -13.40 3.01
C LYS A 183 -16.09 -12.61 1.70
N LEU A 184 -15.71 -11.33 1.77
CA LEU A 184 -15.49 -10.51 0.58
C LEU A 184 -14.26 -10.95 -0.24
N ARG A 185 -13.17 -11.34 0.43
CA ARG A 185 -11.96 -11.85 -0.26
C ARG A 185 -12.23 -13.15 -1.00
N MET A 186 -13.05 -14.04 -0.43
CA MET A 186 -13.45 -15.31 -1.07
C MET A 186 -14.26 -15.11 -2.36
N LYS A 187 -14.87 -13.92 -2.54
CA LYS A 187 -15.58 -13.56 -3.77
C LYS A 187 -14.67 -12.89 -4.80
N GLN A 188 -13.45 -12.52 -4.41
CA GLN A 188 -12.50 -11.86 -5.31
C GLN A 188 -11.61 -12.90 -5.97
N VAL A 189 -11.60 -12.93 -7.29
CA VAL A 189 -10.68 -13.77 -8.06
C VAL A 189 -9.33 -13.04 -8.15
N PHE A 190 -8.34 -13.50 -7.39
CA PHE A 190 -6.95 -13.05 -7.45
C PHE A 190 -6.02 -14.25 -7.56
N PRO A 191 -4.99 -14.22 -8.43
CA PRO A 191 -4.69 -13.24 -9.49
C PRO A 191 -5.68 -13.30 -10.68
N SER A 192 -5.75 -12.23 -11.48
CA SER A 192 -6.63 -12.17 -12.67
C SER A 192 -6.23 -13.12 -13.80
N LYS A 193 -5.08 -13.79 -13.68
CA LYS A 193 -4.57 -14.80 -14.60
C LYS A 193 -4.18 -16.03 -13.80
N PHE A 194 -4.68 -17.19 -14.23
CA PHE A 194 -4.29 -18.49 -13.68
C PHE A 194 -2.77 -18.68 -13.74
N THR A 195 -2.20 -19.34 -12.74
CA THR A 195 -0.79 -19.71 -12.79
C THR A 195 -0.55 -20.76 -13.88
N LYS A 196 0.71 -20.93 -14.31
CA LYS A 196 1.03 -21.93 -15.36
C LYS A 196 0.69 -23.35 -14.92
N ILE A 197 0.91 -23.67 -13.64
CA ILE A 197 0.63 -25.01 -13.10
C ILE A 197 -0.88 -25.31 -13.06
N GLU A 198 -1.70 -24.32 -12.71
CA GLU A 198 -3.15 -24.43 -12.78
C GLU A 198 -3.62 -24.67 -14.22
N GLN A 199 -3.08 -23.90 -15.18
CA GLN A 199 -3.42 -24.06 -16.60
C GLN A 199 -3.09 -25.46 -17.11
N MET A 200 -1.91 -25.99 -16.77
CA MET A 200 -1.50 -27.33 -17.18
C MET A 200 -2.50 -28.40 -16.72
N ILE A 201 -2.92 -28.37 -15.44
CA ILE A 201 -3.90 -29.32 -14.91
C ILE A 201 -5.27 -29.10 -15.57
N GLN A 202 -5.71 -27.85 -15.74
CA GLN A 202 -7.00 -27.54 -16.39
C GLN A 202 -7.04 -28.05 -17.84
N ASP A 203 -5.97 -27.85 -18.60
CA ASP A 203 -5.91 -28.27 -20.00
C ASP A 203 -5.87 -29.79 -20.13
N GLU A 204 -5.18 -30.48 -19.23
CA GLU A 204 -5.17 -31.94 -19.16
C GLU A 204 -6.56 -32.50 -18.77
N LEU A 205 -7.25 -31.89 -17.78
CA LEU A 205 -8.62 -32.26 -17.43
C LEU A 205 -9.60 -32.06 -18.58
N LYS A 206 -9.48 -30.94 -19.33
CA LYS A 206 -10.29 -30.68 -20.54
C LYS A 206 -10.02 -31.73 -21.61
N ARG A 207 -8.75 -32.08 -21.85
CA ARG A 207 -8.35 -33.11 -22.82
C ARG A 207 -9.02 -34.45 -22.52
N ARG A 208 -9.19 -34.77 -21.23
CA ARG A 208 -9.87 -35.99 -20.76
C ARG A 208 -11.39 -35.85 -20.59
N LYS A 209 -11.98 -34.72 -20.98
CA LYS A 209 -13.42 -34.43 -20.89
C LYS A 209 -13.98 -34.49 -19.46
N VAL A 210 -13.16 -34.20 -18.46
CA VAL A 210 -13.60 -34.10 -17.06
C VAL A 210 -14.20 -32.71 -16.83
N SER A 211 -15.41 -32.65 -16.28
CA SER A 211 -16.08 -31.39 -15.93
C SER A 211 -15.56 -30.84 -14.60
N PHE A 212 -15.14 -29.58 -14.58
CA PHE A 212 -14.63 -28.91 -13.37
C PHE A 212 -15.00 -27.43 -13.33
N THR A 213 -14.96 -26.87 -12.11
CA THR A 213 -15.15 -25.45 -11.82
C THR A 213 -13.87 -24.90 -11.20
N VAL A 214 -13.43 -23.74 -11.65
CA VAL A 214 -12.25 -23.05 -11.09
C VAL A 214 -12.66 -21.97 -10.11
N ASN A 215 -11.80 -21.65 -9.16
CA ASN A 215 -12.00 -20.51 -8.24
C ASN A 215 -13.34 -20.53 -7.49
N CYS A 216 -13.88 -21.73 -7.21
CA CYS A 216 -15.17 -21.89 -6.54
C CYS A 216 -14.96 -21.91 -5.02
N PRO A 217 -15.64 -21.06 -4.23
CA PRO A 217 -15.58 -21.13 -2.77
C PRO A 217 -16.24 -22.43 -2.30
N VAL A 218 -15.49 -23.30 -1.63
CA VAL A 218 -16.01 -24.52 -1.03
C VAL A 218 -16.25 -24.28 0.46
N LEU A 219 -17.51 -24.51 0.89
CA LEU A 219 -17.99 -24.34 2.27
C LEU A 219 -17.74 -22.93 2.86
N ASN A 220 -17.47 -21.92 2.03
CA ASN A 220 -17.02 -20.58 2.45
C ASN A 220 -15.75 -20.59 3.32
N ILE A 221 -14.96 -21.67 3.27
CA ILE A 221 -13.78 -21.89 4.12
C ILE A 221 -12.49 -21.75 3.30
N CYS A 222 -12.48 -22.31 2.10
CA CYS A 222 -11.36 -22.23 1.17
C CYS A 222 -11.86 -22.09 -0.27
N GLN A 223 -10.97 -21.62 -1.13
CA GLN A 223 -11.22 -21.51 -2.56
C GLN A 223 -10.14 -22.35 -3.24
N PRO A 224 -10.41 -23.66 -3.46
CA PRO A 224 -9.49 -24.52 -4.19
C PRO A 224 -9.32 -24.00 -5.63
N ASP A 225 -8.17 -24.30 -6.23
CA ASP A 225 -7.86 -23.86 -7.58
C ASP A 225 -8.83 -24.48 -8.59
N ILE A 226 -9.10 -25.78 -8.42
CA ILE A 226 -10.00 -26.57 -9.26
C ILE A 226 -10.91 -27.41 -8.37
N VAL A 227 -12.18 -27.47 -8.71
CA VAL A 227 -13.22 -28.22 -7.98
C VAL A 227 -13.98 -29.10 -8.95
N ILE A 228 -14.24 -30.35 -8.58
CA ILE A 228 -15.12 -31.27 -9.30
C ILE A 228 -16.34 -31.54 -8.41
N PRO A 229 -17.41 -30.73 -8.51
CA PRO A 229 -18.51 -30.75 -7.55
C PRO A 229 -19.21 -32.09 -7.44
N ASN A 230 -19.43 -32.77 -8.57
CA ASN A 230 -20.17 -34.04 -8.63
C ASN A 230 -19.52 -35.17 -7.82
N HIS A 231 -18.20 -35.10 -7.66
CA HIS A 231 -17.40 -36.08 -6.92
C HIS A 231 -16.86 -35.52 -5.59
N LYS A 232 -17.25 -34.29 -5.21
CA LYS A 232 -16.70 -33.56 -4.05
C LYS A 232 -15.17 -33.56 -4.01
N ILE A 233 -14.52 -33.37 -5.14
CA ILE A 233 -13.05 -33.30 -5.22
C ILE A 233 -12.61 -31.83 -5.25
N ALA A 234 -11.65 -31.49 -4.41
CA ALA A 234 -10.97 -30.19 -4.37
C ALA A 234 -9.49 -30.39 -4.69
N ILE A 235 -9.02 -29.77 -5.76
CA ILE A 235 -7.63 -29.87 -6.23
C ILE A 235 -6.92 -28.54 -5.96
N GLN A 236 -5.74 -28.64 -5.34
CA GLN A 236 -4.86 -27.50 -5.05
C GLN A 236 -3.51 -27.69 -5.76
N CYS A 237 -3.07 -26.67 -6.47
CA CYS A 237 -1.81 -26.62 -7.22
C CYS A 237 -0.79 -25.78 -6.44
N ASP A 238 0.03 -26.44 -5.64
CA ASP A 238 0.91 -25.80 -4.69
C ASP A 238 2.24 -25.39 -5.31
N GLY A 239 2.53 -24.09 -5.30
CA GLY A 239 3.86 -23.58 -5.58
C GLY A 239 4.87 -24.07 -4.52
N ASP A 240 5.97 -24.69 -4.97
CA ASP A 240 6.92 -25.38 -4.08
C ASP A 240 7.49 -24.46 -2.99
N TRP A 241 7.78 -23.21 -3.34
CA TRP A 241 8.30 -22.21 -2.40
C TRP A 241 7.22 -21.71 -1.41
N TRP A 242 6.01 -21.43 -1.89
CA TRP A 242 4.95 -20.79 -1.08
C TRP A 242 4.37 -21.69 0.00
N HIS A 243 4.24 -22.97 -0.34
CA HIS A 243 3.68 -24.01 0.51
C HIS A 243 4.75 -24.89 1.16
N ALA A 244 6.03 -24.54 0.97
CA ALA A 244 7.19 -25.22 1.54
C ALA A 244 7.18 -26.73 1.27
N ASN A 245 7.35 -27.09 0.00
CA ASN A 245 7.48 -28.48 -0.42
C ASN A 245 8.55 -29.20 0.43
N PRO A 246 8.19 -30.28 1.14
CA PRO A 246 9.13 -31.03 1.99
C PRO A 246 10.36 -31.58 1.26
N LEU A 247 10.29 -31.76 -0.07
CA LEU A 247 11.45 -32.17 -0.88
C LEU A 247 12.56 -31.10 -0.94
N PHE A 248 12.20 -29.82 -0.80
CA PHE A 248 13.12 -28.70 -0.94
C PHE A 248 13.30 -27.90 0.35
N TYR A 249 12.35 -27.97 1.29
CA TYR A 249 12.35 -27.18 2.52
C TYR A 249 12.18 -28.08 3.75
N SER A 250 13.14 -27.98 4.69
CA SER A 250 13.02 -28.60 6.00
C SER A 250 12.13 -27.76 6.92
N SER A 251 11.40 -28.40 7.83
CA SER A 251 10.53 -27.77 8.83
C SER A 251 11.22 -26.68 9.65
N ASP A 252 12.52 -26.85 9.90
CA ASP A 252 13.31 -25.96 10.75
C ASP A 252 13.79 -24.72 9.98
N SER A 253 13.79 -24.79 8.65
CA SER A 253 14.28 -23.74 7.75
C SER A 253 13.18 -22.83 7.19
N LEU A 254 11.92 -23.01 7.63
CA LEU A 254 10.78 -22.30 7.07
C LEU A 254 10.79 -20.81 7.46
N SER A 255 10.44 -19.94 6.53
CA SER A 255 10.09 -18.56 6.83
C SER A 255 8.78 -18.48 7.62
N GLU A 256 8.53 -17.36 8.30
CA GLU A 256 7.26 -17.14 9.00
C GLU A 256 6.04 -17.22 8.06
N ILE A 257 6.20 -16.73 6.82
CA ILE A 257 5.16 -16.78 5.79
C ILE A 257 4.85 -18.24 5.43
N GLN A 258 5.87 -19.06 5.17
CA GLN A 258 5.70 -20.48 4.85
C GLN A 258 5.05 -21.23 6.01
N ARG A 259 5.49 -21.03 7.25
CA ARG A 259 4.86 -21.65 8.43
C ARG A 259 3.37 -21.32 8.53
N ASN A 260 3.00 -20.06 8.30
CA ASN A 260 1.61 -19.63 8.36
C ASN A 260 0.77 -20.19 7.20
N ASN A 261 1.34 -20.35 6.01
CA ASN A 261 0.67 -21.00 4.88
C ASN A 261 0.45 -22.49 5.18
N VAL A 262 1.48 -23.23 5.58
CA VAL A 262 1.37 -24.66 5.93
C VAL A 262 0.32 -24.90 7.02
N LYS A 263 0.27 -24.06 8.05
CA LYS A 263 -0.78 -24.14 9.10
C LYS A 263 -2.18 -23.91 8.53
N ARG A 264 -2.34 -22.94 7.63
CA ARG A 264 -3.63 -22.64 6.99
C ARG A 264 -4.06 -23.79 6.08
N ASP A 265 -3.13 -24.33 5.30
CA ASP A 265 -3.38 -25.42 4.36
C ASP A 265 -3.87 -26.67 5.11
N LYS A 266 -3.20 -27.04 6.21
CA LYS A 266 -3.63 -28.14 7.08
C LYS A 266 -5.05 -27.94 7.63
N PHE A 267 -5.34 -26.74 8.12
CA PHE A 267 -6.66 -26.41 8.65
C PHE A 267 -7.77 -26.48 7.59
N GLN A 268 -7.50 -25.98 6.38
CA GLN A 268 -8.46 -26.04 5.26
C GLN A 268 -8.70 -27.49 4.81
N ASP A 269 -7.62 -28.25 4.66
CA ASP A 269 -7.65 -29.66 4.31
C ASP A 269 -8.48 -30.49 5.29
N GLU A 270 -8.27 -30.32 6.60
CA GLU A 270 -9.01 -31.02 7.65
C GLU A 270 -10.52 -30.73 7.60
N ILE A 271 -10.88 -29.46 7.42
CA ILE A 271 -12.29 -29.06 7.37
C ILE A 271 -12.96 -29.61 6.11
N LEU A 272 -12.31 -29.51 4.96
CA LEU A 272 -12.83 -30.07 3.71
C LEU A 272 -13.06 -31.58 3.85
N ARG A 273 -12.05 -32.32 4.34
CA ARG A 273 -12.16 -33.78 4.54
C ARG A 273 -13.27 -34.14 5.53
N LYS A 274 -13.41 -33.42 6.65
CA LYS A 274 -14.51 -33.61 7.61
C LYS A 274 -15.90 -33.41 6.99
N ASN A 275 -16.00 -32.58 5.95
CA ASN A 275 -17.25 -32.33 5.22
C ASN A 275 -17.40 -33.23 3.97
N GLY A 276 -16.63 -34.32 3.89
CA GLY A 276 -16.74 -35.32 2.83
C GLY A 276 -16.14 -34.88 1.49
N TRP A 277 -15.22 -33.91 1.48
CA TRP A 277 -14.46 -33.54 0.28
C TRP A 277 -13.16 -34.32 0.19
N HIS A 278 -12.85 -34.80 -1.00
CA HIS A 278 -11.54 -35.36 -1.34
C HIS A 278 -10.58 -34.24 -1.72
N VAL A 279 -9.60 -33.99 -0.87
CA VAL A 279 -8.60 -32.93 -1.09
C VAL A 279 -7.33 -33.52 -1.69
N ILE A 280 -7.02 -33.12 -2.91
CA ILE A 280 -5.85 -33.56 -3.66
C ILE A 280 -4.92 -32.36 -3.86
N ARG A 281 -3.66 -32.50 -3.47
CA ARG A 281 -2.64 -31.44 -3.61
C ARG A 281 -1.55 -31.90 -4.55
N PHE A 282 -1.18 -31.06 -5.50
CA PHE A 282 -0.10 -31.31 -6.45
C PHE A 282 0.96 -30.23 -6.32
N TRP A 283 2.19 -30.65 -6.05
CA TRP A 283 3.36 -29.77 -6.03
C TRP A 283 3.71 -29.29 -7.45
N GLU A 284 4.12 -28.03 -7.57
CA GLU A 284 4.55 -27.39 -8.82
C GLU A 284 5.58 -28.22 -9.58
N SER A 285 6.61 -28.71 -8.88
CA SER A 285 7.63 -29.62 -9.40
C SER A 285 7.02 -30.87 -10.06
N LYS A 286 6.05 -31.50 -9.40
CA LYS A 286 5.39 -32.72 -9.89
C LYS A 286 4.47 -32.47 -11.07
N ILE A 287 3.76 -31.33 -11.08
CA ILE A 287 2.91 -30.93 -12.21
C ILE A 287 3.78 -30.69 -13.46
N LYS A 288 4.92 -30.01 -13.28
CA LYS A 288 5.86 -29.73 -14.38
C LYS A 288 6.54 -30.98 -14.91
N GLU A 289 6.83 -31.94 -14.03
CA GLU A 289 7.43 -33.22 -14.42
C GLU A 289 6.45 -34.06 -15.23
N ASN A 290 5.23 -34.28 -14.72
CA ASN A 290 4.24 -35.11 -15.39
C ASN A 290 2.80 -34.76 -14.98
N VAL A 291 2.18 -33.89 -15.77
CA VAL A 291 0.77 -33.50 -15.58
C VAL A 291 -0.20 -34.66 -15.79
N SER A 292 0.10 -35.57 -16.73
CA SER A 292 -0.75 -36.73 -17.02
C SER A 292 -0.88 -37.63 -15.79
N LYS A 293 0.22 -37.96 -15.12
CA LYS A 293 0.23 -38.73 -13.87
C LYS A 293 -0.52 -38.04 -12.73
N CYS A 294 -0.56 -36.70 -12.72
CA CYS A 294 -1.34 -35.97 -11.73
C CYS A 294 -2.83 -36.17 -11.99
N VAL A 295 -3.26 -36.06 -13.25
CA VAL A 295 -4.67 -36.23 -13.61
C VAL A 295 -5.12 -37.69 -13.54
N ASP A 296 -4.24 -38.67 -13.80
CA ASP A 296 -4.52 -40.09 -13.58
C ASP A 296 -5.03 -40.34 -12.15
N LYS A 297 -4.36 -39.74 -11.15
CA LYS A 297 -4.80 -39.83 -9.75
C LYS A 297 -6.17 -39.21 -9.53
N VAL A 298 -6.47 -38.09 -10.20
CA VAL A 298 -7.79 -37.45 -10.08
C VAL A 298 -8.88 -38.39 -10.61
N GLU A 299 -8.64 -39.04 -11.74
CA GLU A 299 -9.57 -40.00 -12.34
C GLU A 299 -9.77 -41.26 -11.49
N GLU A 300 -8.72 -41.76 -10.84
CA GLU A 300 -8.85 -42.84 -9.85
C GLU A 300 -9.88 -42.45 -8.77
N PHE A 301 -9.78 -41.25 -8.19
CA PHE A 301 -10.76 -40.77 -7.19
C PHE A 301 -12.17 -40.59 -7.75
N ILE A 302 -12.32 -40.18 -9.01
CA ILE A 302 -13.61 -40.08 -9.70
C ILE A 302 -14.25 -41.47 -9.84
N SER A 303 -13.46 -42.47 -10.24
CA SER A 303 -13.89 -43.86 -10.40
C SER A 303 -14.33 -44.47 -9.06
N TYR A 304 -13.52 -44.37 -8.01
CA TYR A 304 -13.87 -44.86 -6.67
C TYR A 304 -15.14 -44.21 -6.10
N GLY A 305 -15.34 -42.91 -6.36
CA GLY A 305 -16.55 -42.19 -5.92
C GLY A 305 -17.82 -42.60 -6.66
N THR A 306 -17.69 -43.16 -7.87
CA THR A 306 -18.81 -43.68 -8.66
C THR A 306 -19.25 -45.05 -8.16
N VAL A 307 -18.28 -45.92 -7.83
CA VAL A 307 -18.55 -47.28 -7.31
C VAL A 307 -19.24 -47.27 -5.95
N ARG A 308 -19.02 -46.26 -5.10
CA ARG A 308 -19.68 -46.13 -3.78
C ARG A 308 -21.09 -45.53 -3.83
N LYS A 309 -21.54 -45.05 -5.00
CA LYS A 309 -22.88 -44.47 -5.19
C LYS A 309 -23.87 -45.45 -5.83
N LEU A 310 -23.38 -46.59 -6.32
CA LEU A 310 -24.17 -47.74 -6.79
C LEU A 310 -24.36 -48.71 -5.62
#